data_AF-A0A1Q7W1D8-F1
#
_entry.id   AF-A0A1Q7W1D8-F1
#
_cell.length_a   1.000
_cell.length_b   1.000
_cell.length_c   1.000
_cell.angle_alpha   90.00
_cell.angle_beta   90.00
_cell.angle_gamma   90.00
#
_symmetry.space_group_name_H-M   'P 1'
#
loop_
_entity.id
_entity.type
_entity.pdbx_description
1 polymer ?
#
loop_
_entity_poly.entity_id
_entity_poly.type
_entity_poly.pdbx_seq_one_letter_code
_entity_poly.pdbx_strand_id
1 'polypeptide(L)'
;MEIAAIQQKIVDLPRADRWQTMARAALRDELYASHAGLTAALLASGDQAATPEQRYEAWLNKDRAAVERSRMVLDEIMASDTYDLATLSVAMRTISAILRATSM
;
A
#
# COMPACT_ATOMS: atom_id res chain seq x y z
N MET A 1 8.87 3.13 4.37
CA MET A 1 8.55 4.13 5.41
C MET A 1 7.06 4.52 5.41
N GLU A 2 6.35 4.40 4.27
CA GLU A 2 4.92 4.78 4.16
C GLU A 2 3.91 3.85 4.85
N ILE A 3 4.14 2.53 4.85
CA ILE A 3 3.18 1.56 5.41
C ILE A 3 2.93 1.79 6.92
N ALA A 4 4.00 2.05 7.68
CA ALA A 4 3.88 2.36 9.10
C ALA A 4 3.11 3.66 9.36
N ALA A 5 3.28 4.66 8.48
CA ALA A 5 2.54 5.92 8.57
C ALA A 5 1.04 5.70 8.32
N ILE A 6 0.67 4.97 7.26
CA ILE A 6 -0.74 4.65 6.95
C ILE A 6 -1.36 3.81 8.07
N GLN A 7 -0.63 2.82 8.60
CA GLN A 7 -1.06 2.05 9.76
C GLN A 7 -1.39 2.96 10.95
N GLN A 8 -0.52 3.93 11.25
CA GLN A 8 -0.77 4.87 12.34
C GLN A 8 -2.02 5.71 12.08
N LYS A 9 -2.23 6.21 10.86
CA LYS A 9 -3.46 6.95 10.51
C LYS A 9 -4.73 6.10 10.67
N ILE A 10 -4.69 4.81 10.31
CA ILE A 10 -5.80 3.88 10.58
C ILE A 10 -6.01 3.71 12.08
N VAL A 11 -4.93 3.67 12.88
CA VAL A 11 -5.01 3.59 14.34
C VAL A 11 -5.63 4.86 14.94
N ASP A 12 -5.39 6.02 14.35
CA ASP A 12 -5.85 7.32 14.87
C ASP A 12 -7.30 7.67 14.52
N LEU A 13 -7.95 6.94 13.59
CA LEU A 13 -9.37 7.16 13.25
C LEU A 13 -10.30 7.16 14.49
N PRO A 14 -11.42 7.89 14.49
CA PRO A 14 -12.38 7.80 15.58
C PRO A 14 -13.01 6.40 15.69
N ARG A 15 -13.50 6.07 16.89
CA ARG A 15 -14.29 4.86 17.19
C ARG A 15 -15.67 5.26 17.68
N ALA A 16 -16.38 6.07 16.89
CA ALA A 16 -17.66 6.63 17.30
C ALA A 16 -18.78 5.57 17.36
N ASP A 17 -18.68 4.52 16.54
CA ASP A 17 -19.66 3.45 16.49
C ASP A 17 -19.07 2.09 16.07
N ARG A 18 -19.94 1.07 16.07
CA ARG A 18 -19.61 -0.30 15.67
C ARG A 18 -19.13 -0.40 14.22
N TRP A 19 -19.72 0.35 13.30
CA TRP A 19 -19.39 0.31 11.88
C TRP A 19 -18.02 0.91 11.61
N GLN A 20 -17.68 2.02 12.25
CA GLN A 20 -16.34 2.61 12.19
C GLN A 20 -15.28 1.65 12.76
N THR A 21 -15.59 0.95 13.86
CA THR A 21 -14.69 -0.04 14.43
C THR A 21 -14.43 -1.19 13.44
N MET A 22 -15.48 -1.70 12.79
CA MET A 22 -15.35 -2.74 11.76
C MET A 22 -14.57 -2.24 10.54
N ALA A 23 -14.82 -1.02 10.07
CA ALA A 23 -14.14 -0.45 8.93
C ALA A 23 -12.63 -0.27 9.18
N ARG A 24 -12.24 0.16 10.39
CA ARG A 24 -10.83 0.24 10.79
C ARG A 24 -10.15 -1.13 10.80
N ALA A 25 -10.83 -2.15 11.30
CA ALA A 25 -10.31 -3.52 11.29
C ALA A 25 -10.09 -4.00 9.85
N ALA A 26 -11.08 -3.78 8.97
CA ALA A 26 -10.98 -4.12 7.56
C ALA A 26 -9.81 -3.41 6.87
N LEU A 27 -9.64 -2.10 7.06
CA LEU A 27 -8.51 -1.34 6.48
C LEU A 27 -7.15 -1.86 6.97
N ARG A 28 -7.03 -2.19 8.25
CA ARG A 28 -5.80 -2.75 8.81
C ARG A 28 -5.48 -4.11 8.20
N ASP A 29 -6.48 -4.97 8.10
CA ASP A 29 -6.30 -6.32 7.55
C ASP A 29 -5.96 -6.25 6.05
N GLU A 30 -6.59 -5.34 5.29
CA GLU A 30 -6.27 -5.05 3.90
C GLU A 30 -4.84 -4.49 3.73
N LEU A 31 -4.39 -3.62 4.65
CA LEU A 31 -3.03 -3.08 4.65
C LEU A 31 -1.99 -4.19 4.83
N TYR A 32 -2.20 -5.09 5.80
CA TYR A 32 -1.27 -6.20 6.02
C TYR A 32 -1.27 -7.19 4.86
N ALA A 33 -2.44 -7.51 4.31
CA ALA A 33 -2.53 -8.38 3.13
C ALA A 33 -1.80 -7.77 1.93
N SER A 34 -1.98 -6.46 1.68
CA SER A 34 -1.31 -5.76 0.60
C SER A 34 0.20 -5.69 0.81
N HIS A 35 0.65 -5.42 2.04
CA HIS A 35 2.08 -5.41 2.37
C HIS A 35 2.74 -6.78 2.16
N ALA A 36 2.10 -7.85 2.61
CA ALA A 36 2.58 -9.22 2.40
C ALA A 36 2.62 -9.56 0.90
N GLY A 37 1.57 -9.19 0.15
CA GLY A 37 1.50 -9.40 -1.29
C GLY A 37 2.62 -8.67 -2.05
N LEU A 38 2.87 -7.40 -1.74
CA LEU A 38 3.93 -6.60 -2.37
C LEU A 38 5.31 -7.18 -2.07
N THR A 39 5.53 -7.60 -0.82
CA THR A 39 6.78 -8.26 -0.43
C THR A 39 6.98 -9.57 -1.19
N ALA A 40 5.93 -10.39 -1.32
CA ALA A 40 5.99 -11.62 -2.10
C ALA A 40 6.26 -11.35 -3.59
N ALA A 41 5.60 -10.36 -4.19
CA ALA A 41 5.80 -9.98 -5.58
C ALA A 41 7.24 -9.49 -5.84
N LEU A 42 7.81 -8.71 -4.92
CA LEU A 42 9.21 -8.28 -4.97
C LEU A 42 10.18 -9.47 -4.88
N LEU A 43 9.96 -10.38 -3.92
CA LEU A 43 10.80 -11.57 -3.74
C LEU A 43 10.69 -12.57 -4.91
N ALA A 44 9.55 -12.60 -5.59
CA ALA A 44 9.35 -13.41 -6.79
C ALA A 44 9.94 -12.77 -8.07
N SER A 45 10.41 -11.52 -7.99
CA SER A 45 11.01 -10.83 -9.13
C SER A 45 12.52 -11.08 -9.20
N GLY A 46 13.05 -11.17 -10.43
CA GLY A 46 14.46 -11.46 -10.70
C GLY A 46 14.85 -12.93 -10.51
N ASP A 47 16.09 -13.26 -10.90
CA ASP A 47 16.62 -14.62 -10.81
C ASP A 47 17.02 -15.00 -9.38
N GLN A 48 17.27 -16.29 -9.12
CA GLN A 48 17.68 -16.78 -7.79
C GLN A 48 18.92 -16.06 -7.23
N ALA A 49 19.86 -15.69 -8.10
CA ALA A 49 21.09 -15.00 -7.72
C ALA A 49 20.97 -13.46 -7.70
N ALA A 50 19.79 -12.90 -7.99
CA ALA A 50 19.59 -11.46 -8.04
C ALA A 50 19.75 -10.81 -6.67
N THR A 51 20.51 -9.72 -6.62
CA THR A 51 20.63 -8.88 -5.41
C THR A 51 19.30 -8.20 -5.10
N PRO A 52 19.07 -7.71 -3.86
CA PRO A 52 17.85 -6.98 -3.52
C PRO A 52 17.53 -5.82 -4.48
N GLU A 53 18.53 -5.06 -4.91
CA GLU A 53 18.39 -3.93 -5.83
C GLU A 53 17.96 -4.41 -7.22
N GLN A 54 18.53 -5.51 -7.71
CA GLN A 54 18.16 -6.09 -8.99
C GLN A 54 16.72 -6.63 -8.98
N ARG A 55 16.30 -7.24 -7.87
CA ARG A 55 14.90 -7.69 -7.69
C ARG A 55 13.94 -6.51 -7.66
N TYR A 56 14.32 -5.43 -6.99
CA TYR A 56 13.54 -4.20 -6.95
C TYR A 56 13.39 -3.57 -8.33
N GLU A 57 14.48 -3.44 -9.09
CA GLU A 57 14.42 -2.92 -10.46
C GLU A 57 13.59 -3.83 -11.37
N ALA A 58 13.74 -5.15 -11.27
CA ALA A 58 12.94 -6.11 -12.03
C ALA A 58 11.44 -5.99 -11.69
N TRP A 59 11.11 -5.89 -10.41
CA TRP A 59 9.74 -5.70 -9.93
C TRP A 59 9.15 -4.37 -10.41
N LEU A 60 9.92 -3.28 -10.29
CA LEU A 60 9.50 -1.94 -10.72
C LEU A 60 9.26 -1.90 -12.23
N ASN A 61 10.07 -2.60 -13.01
CA ASN A 61 9.95 -2.63 -14.46
C ASN A 61 8.77 -3.47 -14.99
N LYS A 62 8.06 -4.22 -14.14
CA LYS A 62 6.81 -4.89 -14.54
C LYS A 62 5.75 -3.90 -14.99
N ASP A 63 5.58 -2.79 -14.27
CA ASP A 63 4.70 -1.69 -14.65
C ASP A 63 5.14 -0.39 -13.94
N ARG A 64 6.28 0.14 -14.37
CA ARG A 64 6.89 1.33 -13.75
C ARG A 64 5.94 2.52 -13.73
N ALA A 65 5.19 2.72 -14.82
CA ALA A 65 4.24 3.82 -14.95
C ALA A 65 3.06 3.70 -13.97
N ALA A 66 2.54 2.50 -13.71
CA ALA A 66 1.50 2.31 -12.69
C ALA A 66 2.03 2.51 -11.27
N VAL A 67 3.24 2.03 -10.98
CA VAL A 67 3.89 2.20 -9.67
C VAL A 67 4.14 3.68 -9.39
N GLU A 68 4.73 4.41 -10.32
CA GLU A 68 5.03 5.84 -10.18
C GLU A 68 3.75 6.68 -10.00
N ARG A 69 2.71 6.41 -10.81
CA ARG A 69 1.41 7.10 -10.64
C ARG A 69 0.78 6.83 -9.27
N SER A 70 0.82 5.58 -8.82
CA SER A 70 0.27 5.22 -7.52
C SER A 70 1.05 5.88 -6.38
N ARG A 71 2.37 5.97 -6.50
CA ARG A 71 3.22 6.67 -5.53
C ARG A 71 2.90 8.16 -5.46
N MET A 72 2.72 8.84 -6.60
CA MET A 72 2.33 10.26 -6.61
C MET A 72 1.00 10.50 -5.89
N VAL A 73 0.01 9.63 -6.11
CA VAL A 73 -1.29 9.71 -5.42
C VAL A 73 -1.14 9.47 -3.91
N LEU A 74 -0.29 8.52 -3.51
CA LEU A 74 0.00 8.29 -2.09
C LEU A 74 0.69 9.50 -1.46
N ASP A 75 1.68 10.10 -2.13
CA ASP A 75 2.37 11.31 -1.66
C ASP A 75 1.37 12.47 -1.46
N GLU A 76 0.43 12.68 -2.39
CA GLU A 76 -0.63 13.68 -2.26
C GLU A 76 -1.55 13.42 -1.06
N ILE A 77 -1.97 12.17 -0.86
CA ILE A 77 -2.79 11.78 0.29
C ILE A 77 -2.01 12.00 1.60
N MET A 78 -0.73 11.63 1.63
CA MET A 78 0.13 11.77 2.80
C MET A 78 0.48 13.23 3.13
N ALA A 79 0.32 14.15 2.18
CA ALA A 79 0.43 15.59 2.40
C ALA A 79 -0.85 16.22 2.98
N SER A 80 -1.94 15.47 3.13
CA SER A 80 -3.18 15.95 3.75
C SER A 80 -3.04 16.17 5.26
N ASP A 81 -3.70 17.21 5.76
CA ASP A 81 -3.75 17.55 7.19
C ASP A 81 -4.71 16.66 7.99
N THR A 82 -5.73 16.10 7.33
CA THR A 82 -6.77 15.30 7.98
C THR A 82 -6.98 13.98 7.26
N TYR A 83 -7.13 12.91 8.04
CA TYR A 83 -7.37 11.56 7.56
C TYR A 83 -8.67 11.03 8.14
N ASP A 84 -9.60 10.71 7.27
CA ASP A 84 -10.83 10.01 7.60
C ASP A 84 -10.89 8.65 6.90
N LEU A 85 -11.98 7.93 7.12
CA LEU A 85 -12.17 6.61 6.53
C LEU A 85 -12.13 6.65 5.00
N ALA A 86 -12.68 7.71 4.38
CA ALA A 86 -12.72 7.85 2.94
C ALA A 86 -11.32 8.03 2.35
N THR A 87 -10.53 8.93 2.93
CA THR A 87 -9.15 9.22 2.54
C THR A 87 -8.28 7.97 2.63
N LEU A 88 -8.35 7.24 3.75
CA LEU A 88 -7.58 6.02 3.94
C LEU A 88 -8.05 4.87 3.03
N SER A 89 -9.34 4.82 2.68
CA SER A 89 -9.84 3.87 1.68
C SER A 89 -9.32 4.16 0.28
N VAL A 90 -9.10 5.43 -0.08
CA VAL A 90 -8.44 5.80 -1.35
C VAL A 90 -6.98 5.34 -1.32
N ALA A 91 -6.26 5.63 -0.22
CA ALA A 91 -4.88 5.17 -0.06
C ALA A 91 -4.76 3.65 -0.22
N MET A 92 -5.66 2.89 0.39
CA MET A 92 -5.68 1.43 0.26
C MET A 92 -5.91 0.98 -1.17
N ARG A 93 -6.88 1.57 -1.90
CA ARG A 93 -7.10 1.25 -3.32
C ARG A 93 -5.86 1.52 -4.19
N THR A 94 -5.14 2.59 -3.89
CA THR A 94 -3.89 2.94 -4.58
C THR A 94 -2.80 1.91 -4.31
N ILE A 95 -2.62 1.46 -3.05
CA ILE A 95 -1.69 0.38 -2.71
C ILE A 95 -2.06 -0.93 -3.43
N SER A 96 -3.35 -1.29 -3.43
CA SER A 96 -3.80 -2.49 -4.12
C SER A 96 -3.61 -2.41 -5.64
N ALA A 97 -3.62 -1.20 -6.23
CA ALA A 97 -3.31 -1.01 -7.64
C ALA A 97 -1.84 -1.34 -7.95
N ILE A 98 -0.90 -0.93 -7.10
CA ILE A 98 0.52 -1.32 -7.18
C ILE A 98 0.66 -2.83 -7.13
N LEU A 99 -0.02 -3.47 -6.17
CA LEU A 99 0.03 -4.93 -6.02
C LEU A 99 -0.45 -5.63 -7.29
N ARG A 100 -1.61 -5.24 -7.83
CA ARG A 100 -2.15 -5.86 -9.05
C ARG A 100 -1.24 -5.65 -10.26
N ALA A 101 -0.68 -4.45 -10.42
CA ALA A 101 0.21 -4.13 -11.54
C ALA A 101 1.53 -4.92 -11.52
N THR A 102 1.98 -5.36 -10.34
CA THR A 102 3.29 -6.01 -10.16
C THR A 102 3.21 -7.50 -9.82
N SER A 103 2.00 -8.01 -9.52
CA SER A 103 1.73 -9.43 -9.29
C SER A 103 1.46 -10.21 -10.57
N MET A 104 1.25 -9.52 -11.70
CA MET A 104 1.14 -10.13 -13.03
C MET A 104 2.53 -10.46 -13.63
#